data_AF-I3XWV0-F1
#
_entry.id   AF-I3XWV0-F1
#
_cell.length_a   1.000
_cell.length_b   1.000
_cell.length_c   1.000
_cell.angle_alpha   90.00
_cell.angle_beta   90.00
_cell.angle_gamma   90.00
#
_symmetry.space_group_name_H-M   'P 1'
#
loop_
_entity.id
_entity.type
_entity.pdbx_description
1 polymer ?
#
loop_
_entity_poly.entity_id
_entity_poly.type
_entity_poly.pdbx_seq_one_letter_code
_entity_poly.pdbx_strand_id
1 'polypeptide(L)'
;MQNVRFEKFLSFLQGASLAFAIAGGMYMFLAFLPFGFLTAFIVGLLFFLVGSFFFIVFEMAHLQIDKVNELKKQTHLLEKFSLNDQKLSHH
;
A
#
# COMPACT_ATOMS: atom_id res chain seq x y z
N MET A 1 -16.17 12.06 -3.31
CA MET A 1 -16.28 10.90 -4.22
C MET A 1 -15.00 10.59 -5.01
N GLN A 2 -14.06 11.53 -5.19
CA GLN A 2 -12.81 11.27 -5.94
C GLN A 2 -11.82 10.34 -5.20
N ASN A 3 -11.70 10.46 -3.86
CA ASN A 3 -10.78 9.65 -3.04
C ASN A 3 -11.09 8.15 -3.06
N VAL A 4 -12.37 7.74 -2.98
CA VAL A 4 -12.76 6.31 -2.91
C VAL A 4 -12.45 5.52 -4.19
N ARG A 5 -12.42 6.16 -5.37
CA ARG A 5 -12.01 5.49 -6.62
C ARG A 5 -10.50 5.31 -6.67
N PHE A 6 -9.75 6.29 -6.16
CA PHE A 6 -8.29 6.25 -6.13
C PHE A 6 -7.76 5.26 -5.09
N GLU A 7 -8.37 5.24 -3.90
CA GLU A 7 -8.10 4.24 -2.85
C GLU A 7 -8.31 2.81 -3.37
N LYS A 8 -9.46 2.53 -4.00
CA LYS A 8 -9.72 1.21 -4.61
C LYS A 8 -8.71 0.85 -5.71
N PHE A 9 -8.28 1.83 -6.51
CA PHE A 9 -7.27 1.61 -7.53
C PHE A 9 -5.91 1.30 -6.91
N LEU A 10 -5.52 2.02 -5.86
CA LEU A 10 -4.28 1.76 -5.11
C LEU A 10 -4.29 0.39 -4.45
N SER A 11 -5.37 -0.01 -3.77
CA SER A 11 -5.47 -1.33 -3.16
C SER A 11 -5.40 -2.45 -4.22
N PHE A 12 -6.03 -2.24 -5.38
CA PHE A 12 -5.89 -3.16 -6.51
C PHE A 12 -4.45 -3.22 -7.03
N LEU A 13 -3.78 -2.07 -7.18
CA LEU A 13 -2.43 -1.98 -7.70
C LEU A 13 -1.39 -2.58 -6.72
N GLN A 14 -1.61 -2.43 -5.42
CA GLN A 14 -0.85 -3.08 -4.37
C GLN A 14 -0.98 -4.61 -4.47
N GLY A 15 -2.21 -5.14 -4.57
CA GLY A 15 -2.42 -6.57 -4.78
C GLY A 15 -1.80 -7.08 -6.10
N ALA A 16 -1.94 -6.32 -7.18
CA ALA A 16 -1.35 -6.64 -8.47
C ALA A 16 0.18 -6.64 -8.41
N SER A 17 0.79 -5.71 -7.67
CA SER A 17 2.25 -5.63 -7.51
C SER A 17 2.81 -6.84 -6.76
N LEU A 18 2.12 -7.32 -5.73
CA LEU A 18 2.50 -8.54 -5.02
C LEU A 18 2.36 -9.77 -5.91
N ALA A 19 1.25 -9.88 -6.63
CA ALA A 19 1.02 -10.96 -7.59
C ALA A 19 2.10 -10.96 -8.68
N PHE A 20 2.49 -9.78 -9.17
CA PHE A 20 3.55 -9.62 -10.17
C PHE A 20 4.93 -9.99 -9.61
N ALA A 21 5.23 -9.64 -8.35
CA ALA A 21 6.46 -10.02 -7.68
C ALA A 21 6.59 -11.55 -7.54
N ILE A 22 5.51 -12.21 -7.08
CA ILE A 22 5.47 -13.67 -6.92
C ILE A 22 5.52 -14.36 -8.29
N ALA A 23 4.67 -13.94 -9.23
CA ALA A 23 4.60 -14.56 -10.56
C ALA A 23 5.89 -14.34 -11.35
N GLY A 24 6.46 -13.13 -11.31
CA GLY A 24 7.72 -12.80 -11.96
C GLY A 24 8.91 -13.54 -11.37
N GLY A 25 9.01 -13.60 -10.03
CA GLY A 25 10.05 -14.37 -9.34
C GLY A 25 9.95 -15.86 -9.64
N MET A 26 8.74 -16.42 -9.62
CA MET A 26 8.49 -17.84 -9.94
C MET A 26 8.78 -18.14 -11.41
N TYR A 27 8.35 -17.27 -12.33
CA TYR A 27 8.63 -17.40 -13.75
C TYR A 27 10.14 -17.39 -14.03
N MET A 28 10.88 -16.46 -13.44
CA MET A 28 12.34 -16.42 -13.59
C MET A 28 13.02 -17.63 -12.96
N PHE A 29 12.53 -18.11 -11.81
CA PHE A 29 13.04 -19.34 -11.21
C PHE A 29 12.87 -20.55 -12.16
N LEU A 30 11.69 -20.72 -12.77
CA LEU A 30 11.44 -21.80 -13.73
C LEU A 30 12.28 -21.65 -15.01
N ALA A 31 12.40 -20.44 -15.53
CA ALA A 31 13.17 -20.16 -16.75
C ALA A 31 14.67 -20.45 -16.57
N PHE A 32 15.21 -20.21 -15.37
CA PHE A 32 16.62 -20.43 -15.06
C PHE A 32 16.91 -21.80 -14.43
N LEU A 33 15.88 -22.59 -14.10
CA LEU A 33 16.03 -23.95 -13.58
C LEU A 33 16.97 -24.84 -14.43
N PRO A 34 16.95 -24.80 -15.79
CA PRO A 34 17.86 -25.59 -16.63
C PRO A 34 19.34 -25.21 -16.47
N PHE A 35 19.64 -23.99 -16.02
CA PHE A 35 21.00 -23.49 -15.82
C PHE A 35 21.56 -23.83 -14.42
N GLY A 36 20.77 -24.52 -13.59
CA GLY A 36 21.16 -24.98 -12.26
C GLY A 36 20.32 -24.36 -11.16
N PHE A 37 20.05 -25.16 -10.12
CA PHE A 37 19.19 -24.77 -9.00
C PHE A 37 19.68 -23.52 -8.26
N LEU A 38 20.99 -23.42 -7.99
CA LEU A 38 21.55 -22.29 -7.26
C LEU A 38 21.40 -20.98 -8.04
N THR A 39 21.70 -21.01 -9.33
CA THR A 39 21.55 -19.87 -10.24
C THR A 39 20.09 -19.45 -10.34
N ALA A 40 19.18 -20.41 -10.52
CA ALA A 40 17.74 -20.16 -10.57
C ALA A 40 17.22 -19.51 -9.29
N PHE A 41 17.66 -20.00 -8.13
CA PHE A 41 17.27 -19.48 -6.83
C PHE A 41 17.73 -18.03 -6.63
N ILE A 42 18.99 -17.72 -6.93
CA ILE A 42 19.54 -16.36 -6.79
C ILE A 42 18.81 -15.39 -7.73
N VAL A 43 18.63 -15.76 -9.00
CA VAL A 43 17.93 -14.91 -9.98
C VAL A 43 16.46 -14.71 -9.60
N GLY A 44 15.78 -15.78 -9.20
CA GLY A 44 14.39 -15.72 -8.74
C GLY A 44 14.22 -14.82 -7.52
N LEU A 45 15.14 -14.90 -6.54
CA LEU A 45 15.15 -14.03 -5.36
C LEU A 45 15.39 -12.56 -5.73
N LEU A 46 16.33 -12.27 -6.63
CA LEU A 46 16.60 -10.90 -7.09
C LEU A 46 15.38 -10.30 -7.77
N PHE A 47 14.72 -11.04 -8.65
CA PHE A 47 13.50 -10.58 -9.31
C PHE A 47 12.33 -10.41 -8.34
N PHE A 48 12.18 -11.33 -7.39
CA PHE A 48 11.19 -11.19 -6.31
C PHE A 48 11.44 -9.91 -5.50
N LEU A 49 12.70 -9.64 -5.12
CA LEU A 49 13.07 -8.45 -4.35
C LEU A 49 12.75 -7.14 -5.11
N VAL A 50 13.04 -7.10 -6.41
CA VAL A 50 12.69 -5.95 -7.27
C VAL A 50 11.16 -5.80 -7.39
N GLY A 51 10.43 -6.91 -7.50
CA GLY A 51 8.95 -6.88 -7.49
C GLY A 51 8.39 -6.39 -6.16
N SER A 52 8.93 -6.86 -5.04
CA SER A 52 8.53 -6.43 -3.69
C SER A 52 8.82 -4.96 -3.41
N PHE A 53 9.80 -4.36 -4.08
CA PHE A 53 10.03 -2.91 -3.98
C PHE A 53 8.79 -2.11 -4.40
N PHE A 54 8.15 -2.47 -5.52
CA PHE A 54 6.93 -1.80 -5.96
C PHE A 54 5.76 -2.00 -4.98
N PHE A 55 5.64 -3.19 -4.39
CA PHE A 55 4.66 -3.47 -3.36
C PHE A 55 4.81 -2.53 -2.16
N ILE A 56 6.03 -2.35 -1.65
CA ILE A 56 6.31 -1.44 -0.53
C ILE A 56 5.97 0.01 -0.88
N VAL A 57 6.27 0.45 -2.11
CA VAL A 57 5.93 1.82 -2.54
C VAL A 57 4.42 2.05 -2.54
N PHE A 58 3.62 1.09 -3.01
CA PHE A 58 2.16 1.20 -2.97
C PHE A 58 1.62 1.11 -1.54
N GLU A 59 2.18 0.25 -0.69
CA GLU A 59 1.86 0.17 0.74
C GLU A 59 2.06 1.54 1.44
N MET A 60 3.20 2.18 1.18
CA MET A 60 3.53 3.52 1.69
C MET A 60 2.56 4.59 1.21
N ALA A 61 2.14 4.52 -0.06
CA ALA A 61 1.16 5.45 -0.61
C ALA A 61 -0.22 5.27 0.04
N HIS A 62 -0.63 4.03 0.29
CA HIS A 62 -1.88 3.70 0.96
C HIS A 62 -1.90 4.23 2.41
N LEU A 63 -0.84 3.95 3.17
CA LEU A 63 -0.67 4.44 4.55
C LEU A 63 -0.72 5.97 4.66
N GLN A 64 -0.14 6.69 3.70
CA GLN A 64 -0.18 8.16 3.70
C GLN A 64 -1.60 8.69 3.51
N ILE A 65 -2.40 8.07 2.65
CA ILE A 65 -3.79 8.46 2.41
C ILE A 65 -4.64 8.20 3.65
N ASP A 66 -4.48 7.03 4.28
CA ASP A 66 -5.18 6.67 5.50
C ASP A 66 -4.86 7.67 6.62
N LYS A 67 -3.58 8.02 6.80
CA LYS A 67 -3.15 9.00 7.80
C LYS A 67 -3.79 10.38 7.59
N VAL A 68 -3.87 10.85 6.34
CA VAL A 68 -4.52 12.13 6.01
C VAL A 68 -6.03 12.08 6.29
N ASN A 69 -6.67 10.97 5.96
CA ASN A 69 -8.10 10.77 6.21
C ASN A 69 -8.41 10.72 7.71
N GLU A 70 -7.58 10.05 8.51
CA GLU A 70 -7.70 10.01 9.97
C GLU A 70 -7.48 11.38 10.61
N LEU A 71 -6.44 12.11 10.19
CA LEU A 71 -6.17 13.45 10.70
C LEU A 71 -7.36 14.39 10.45
N LYS A 72 -7.94 14.33 9.25
CA LYS A 72 -9.11 15.15 8.89
C LYS A 72 -10.34 14.80 9.75
N LYS A 73 -10.55 13.51 10.05
CA LYS A 73 -11.61 13.09 10.98
C LYS A 73 -11.37 13.61 12.39
N GLN A 74 -10.13 13.54 12.88
CA GLN A 74 -9.77 14.06 14.21
C GLN A 74 -9.99 15.56 14.32
N THR A 75 -9.54 16.36 13.34
CA THR A 75 -9.75 17.82 13.34
C THR A 75 -11.24 18.18 13.35
N HIS A 76 -12.05 17.48 12.55
CA HIS A 76 -13.49 17.72 12.50
C HIS A 76 -14.20 17.33 13.82
N LEU A 77 -13.74 16.28 14.51
CA LEU A 77 -14.25 15.96 15.84
C LEU A 77 -13.86 17.01 16.87
N LEU A 78 -12.62 17.50 16.83
CA LEU A 78 -12.11 18.53 17.74
C LEU A 78 -12.87 19.86 17.57
N GLU A 79 -13.16 20.24 16.33
CA GLU A 79 -13.97 21.42 16.00
C GLU A 79 -15.40 21.30 16.54
N LYS A 80 -16.02 20.12 16.42
CA LYS A 80 -17.35 19.85 17.00
C LYS A 80 -17.36 19.96 18.53
N PHE A 81 -16.33 19.45 19.21
CA PHE A 81 -16.24 19.58 20.66
C PHE A 81 -16.05 21.04 21.08
N SER A 82 -15.17 21.78 20.41
CA SER A 82 -14.93 23.21 20.70
C SER A 82 -16.20 24.06 20.52
N LEU A 83 -16.97 23.83 19.46
CA LEU A 83 -18.24 24.53 19.24
C LEU A 83 -19.32 24.16 20.28
N ASN A 84 -19.33 22.91 20.74
CA ASN A 84 -20.31 22.45 21.73
C ASN A 84 -19.98 22.98 23.14
N ASP A 85 -18.70 23.10 23.48
CA ASP A 85 -18.23 23.69 24.74
C ASP A 85 -18.57 25.18 24.83
N GLN A 86 -18.40 25.93 23.73
CA GLN A 86 -18.82 27.33 23.65
C GLN A 86 -20.34 27.50 23.84
N LYS A 87 -21.13 26.51 23.41
CA LYS A 87 -22.59 26.52 23.57
C LYS A 87 -23.04 26.22 25.00
N LEU A 88 -22.23 25.49 25.78
CA LEU A 88 -22.45 25.21 27.20
C LEU A 88 -21.97 26.36 28.10
N SER A 89 -20.95 27.11 27.70
CA SER A 89 -20.45 28.29 28.45
C SER A 89 -21.35 29.53 28.37
N HIS A 90 -22.27 29.59 27.40
CA HIS A 90 -23.19 30.71 27.20
C HIS A 90 -24.57 30.51 27.85
N HIS A 91 -24.72 29.49 28.70
CA HIS A 91 -25.95 29.18 29.42
C HIS A 91 -25.72 29.14 30.93
#